data_AF-A0A0F6MMY2-F1
#
_entry.id   AF-A0A0F6MMY2-F1
#
_cell.length_a   1.000
_cell.length_b   1.000
_cell.length_c   1.000
_cell.angle_alpha   90.00
_cell.angle_beta   90.00
_cell.angle_gamma   90.00
#
_symmetry.space_group_name_H-M   'P 1'
#
loop_
_entity.id
_entity.type
_entity.pdbx_description
1 polymer ?
#
loop_
_entity_poly.entity_id
_entity_poly.type
_entity_poly.pdbx_seq_one_letter_code
_entity_poly.pdbx_strand_id
1 'polypeptide(L)'
;MGSKGKGKTTALNGGLSLPLLEVIMNAEGFKNTKDKELKEFLEYLKTGKTKSEFTRRIEEMIQTVKQNEQARQEYRLMGTFEMDAIEKGIYRKAIETAKLMKQKNFDITLIKEITGLPEMEIEKL
;
A
#
# COMPACT_ATOMS: atom_id res chain seq x y z
N MET A 1 19.51 37.13 0.28
CA MET A 1 19.59 35.75 0.82
C MET A 1 18.19 35.14 0.74
N GLY A 2 18.01 34.09 -0.05
CA GLY A 2 16.70 33.45 -0.25
C GLY A 2 16.90 32.05 -0.81
N SER A 3 17.01 31.09 0.08
CA SER A 3 17.25 29.68 -0.23
C SER A 3 16.00 29.08 -0.88
N LYS A 4 16.02 28.85 -2.20
CA LYS A 4 15.00 28.03 -2.87
C LYS A 4 15.29 26.57 -2.55
N GLY A 5 14.52 26.00 -1.61
CA GLY A 5 14.51 24.57 -1.34
C GLY A 5 14.13 23.81 -2.62
N LYS A 6 15.09 23.13 -3.23
CA LYS A 6 14.84 22.18 -4.31
C LYS A 6 14.21 20.94 -3.68
N GLY A 7 12.90 20.78 -3.85
CA GLY A 7 12.24 19.49 -3.61
C GLY A 7 12.90 18.44 -4.51
N LYS A 8 13.59 17.47 -3.91
CA LYS A 8 14.13 16.32 -4.63
C LYS A 8 12.97 15.36 -4.88
N THR A 9 12.47 15.30 -6.11
CA THR A 9 11.61 14.21 -6.55
C THR A 9 12.49 13.01 -6.88
N THR A 10 12.67 12.12 -5.92
CA THR A 10 13.30 10.82 -6.19
C THR A 10 12.29 9.97 -6.96
N ALA A 11 12.57 9.71 -8.24
CA ALA A 11 11.77 8.83 -9.07
C ALA A 11 11.91 7.39 -8.55
N LEU A 12 10.85 6.85 -7.95
CA LEU A 12 10.70 5.42 -7.77
C LEU A 12 10.22 4.86 -9.11
N ASN A 13 11.11 4.10 -9.77
CA ASN A 13 10.96 3.47 -11.08
C ASN A 13 11.32 4.40 -12.26
N GLY A 14 12.34 4.02 -13.03
CA GLY A 14 12.94 4.77 -14.14
C GLY A 14 12.03 4.99 -15.36
N GLY A 15 10.87 5.61 -15.15
CA GLY A 15 10.04 6.16 -16.21
C GLY A 15 10.62 7.48 -16.70
N LEU A 16 10.81 7.58 -18.01
CA LEU A 16 11.08 8.83 -18.71
C LEU A 16 10.12 9.91 -18.17
N SER A 17 10.68 10.96 -17.57
CA SER A 17 9.92 12.17 -17.21
C SER A 17 9.50 12.85 -18.50
N LEU A 18 8.40 12.40 -19.09
CA LEU A 18 7.71 13.15 -20.13
C LEU A 18 7.39 14.53 -19.53
N PRO A 19 7.68 15.65 -20.23
CA PRO A 19 7.20 16.94 -19.79
C PRO A 19 5.68 16.81 -19.59
N LEU A 20 5.22 17.20 -18.40
CA LEU A 20 3.81 17.08 -18.04
C LEU A 20 3.00 17.91 -19.06
N LEU A 21 2.39 17.25 -20.05
CA LEU A 21 1.47 17.93 -20.96
C LEU A 21 0.17 18.12 -20.21
N GLU A 22 -0.04 19.32 -19.68
CA GLU A 22 -1.28 19.68 -19.03
C GLU A 22 -2.31 20.06 -20.09
N VAL A 23 -3.32 19.21 -20.26
CA VAL A 23 -4.45 19.46 -21.16
C VAL A 23 -5.64 19.87 -20.31
N ILE A 24 -6.06 21.13 -20.43
CA ILE A 24 -7.22 21.67 -19.72
C ILE A 24 -8.43 21.63 -20.67
N MET A 25 -9.50 20.94 -20.25
CA MET A 25 -10.73 20.80 -21.03
C MET A 25 -11.96 21.27 -20.25
N ASN A 26 -12.90 21.93 -20.94
CA ASN A 26 -14.19 22.28 -20.37
C ASN A 26 -15.20 21.13 -20.55
N ALA A 27 -15.45 20.38 -19.49
CA ALA A 27 -16.43 19.30 -19.49
C ALA A 27 -17.87 19.77 -19.75
N GLU A 28 -18.23 21.02 -19.42
CA GLU A 28 -19.59 21.54 -19.62
C GLU A 28 -19.94 21.83 -21.08
N GLY A 29 -18.93 21.85 -21.96
CA GLY A 29 -19.09 22.03 -23.41
C GLY A 29 -19.86 20.90 -24.11
N PHE A 30 -20.13 19.77 -23.43
CA PHE A 30 -20.87 18.64 -24.00
C PHE A 30 -22.27 19.02 -24.50
N LYS A 31 -22.90 20.05 -23.91
CA LYS A 31 -24.22 20.55 -24.34
C LYS A 31 -24.24 21.07 -25.78
N ASN A 32 -23.12 21.64 -26.23
CA ASN A 32 -22.98 22.30 -27.53
C ASN A 32 -22.13 21.49 -28.52
N THR A 33 -21.67 20.30 -28.12
CA THR A 33 -20.79 19.46 -28.95
C THR A 33 -21.63 18.66 -29.95
N LYS A 34 -21.28 18.74 -31.24
CA LYS A 34 -21.96 18.01 -32.33
C LYS A 34 -21.44 16.58 -32.48
N ASP A 35 -20.15 16.38 -32.23
CA ASP A 35 -19.53 15.06 -32.27
C ASP A 35 -20.05 14.19 -31.12
N LYS A 36 -20.58 13.01 -31.47
CA LYS A 36 -21.25 12.14 -30.51
C LYS A 36 -20.28 11.57 -29.49
N GLU A 37 -19.10 11.11 -29.93
CA GLU A 37 -18.12 10.47 -29.06
C GLU A 37 -17.50 11.47 -28.09
N LEU A 38 -17.14 12.67 -28.58
CA LEU A 38 -16.62 13.74 -27.74
C LEU A 38 -17.67 14.23 -26.73
N LYS A 39 -18.94 14.34 -27.16
CA LYS A 39 -20.05 14.70 -26.25
C LYS A 39 -20.21 13.68 -25.13
N GLU A 40 -20.21 12.39 -25.46
CA GLU A 40 -20.33 11.31 -24.47
C GLU A 40 -19.13 11.27 -23.52
N PHE A 41 -17.92 11.52 -24.02
CA PHE A 41 -16.71 11.62 -23.20
C PHE A 41 -16.75 12.82 -22.22
N LEU A 42 -17.09 14.02 -22.70
CA LEU A 42 -17.19 15.20 -21.85
C LEU A 42 -18.31 15.06 -20.79
N GLU A 43 -19.42 14.41 -21.15
CA GLU A 43 -20.50 14.09 -20.21
C GLU A 43 -20.03 13.09 -19.15
N TYR A 44 -19.25 12.07 -19.54
CA TYR A 44 -18.61 11.16 -18.60
C TYR A 44 -17.68 11.89 -17.62
N LEU A 45 -16.83 12.81 -18.10
CA LEU A 45 -15.95 13.60 -17.22
C LEU A 45 -16.72 14.44 -16.18
N LYS A 46 -17.92 14.94 -16.54
CA LYS A 46 -18.75 15.73 -15.62
C LYS A 46 -19.58 14.86 -14.67
N THR A 47 -20.08 13.71 -15.12
CA THR A 47 -21.13 12.94 -14.42
C THR A 47 -20.67 11.57 -13.91
N GLY A 48 -19.55 11.05 -14.41
CA GLY A 48 -19.07 9.69 -14.14
C GLY A 48 -19.91 8.59 -14.80
N LYS A 49 -20.88 8.92 -15.67
CA LYS A 49 -21.76 7.93 -16.31
C LYS A 49 -21.19 7.47 -17.65
N THR A 50 -21.04 6.16 -17.81
CA THR A 50 -20.57 5.57 -19.06
C THR A 50 -21.71 5.50 -20.06
N LYS A 51 -21.46 5.97 -21.29
CA LYS A 51 -22.42 5.96 -22.40
C LYS A 51 -21.88 5.34 -23.68
N SER A 52 -20.55 5.22 -23.76
CA SER A 52 -19.84 4.62 -24.89
C SER A 52 -18.90 3.51 -24.41
N GLU A 53 -18.56 2.60 -25.32
CA GLU A 53 -17.53 1.57 -25.09
C GLU A 53 -16.18 2.20 -24.67
N PHE A 54 -15.84 3.36 -25.23
CA PHE A 54 -14.65 4.11 -24.83
C PHE A 54 -14.68 4.53 -23.37
N THR A 55 -15.79 5.15 -22.91
CA THR A 55 -15.93 5.54 -21.50
C THR A 55 -15.97 4.35 -20.55
N ARG A 56 -16.53 3.21 -20.99
CA ARG A 56 -16.51 1.96 -20.19
C ARG A 56 -15.09 1.45 -19.97
N ARG A 57 -14.26 1.43 -21.02
CA ARG A 57 -12.84 1.06 -20.91
C ARG A 57 -12.07 1.94 -19.94
N ILE A 58 -12.34 3.26 -19.95
CA ILE A 58 -11.71 4.19 -19.00
C ILE A 58 -12.13 3.85 -17.56
N GLU A 59 -13.42 3.61 -17.32
CA GLU A 59 -13.93 3.25 -16.00
C GLU A 59 -13.32 1.95 -15.48
N GLU A 60 -13.20 0.92 -16.33
CA GLU A 60 -12.56 -0.35 -15.99
C GLU A 60 -11.08 -0.18 -15.59
N MET A 61 -10.34 0.67 -16.32
CA MET A 61 -8.95 0.99 -15.95
C MET A 61 -8.87 1.77 -14.64
N ILE A 62 -9.75 2.75 -14.42
CA ILE A 62 -9.82 3.52 -13.16
C ILE A 62 -10.10 2.57 -12.00
N GLN A 63 -11.04 1.65 -12.15
CA GLN A 63 -11.40 0.69 -11.11
C GLN A 63 -10.22 -0.24 -10.77
N THR A 64 -9.50 -0.70 -11.80
CA THR A 64 -8.29 -1.53 -11.64
C THR A 64 -7.20 -0.79 -10.86
N VAL A 65 -6.98 0.48 -11.18
CA VAL A 65 -5.98 1.32 -10.49
C VAL A 65 -6.41 1.59 -9.05
N LYS A 66 -7.69 1.93 -8.79
CA LYS A 66 -8.22 2.14 -7.44
C LYS A 66 -8.05 0.90 -6.55
N GLN A 67 -8.38 -0.28 -7.07
CA GLN A 67 -8.21 -1.54 -6.34
C GLN A 67 -6.74 -1.80 -6.00
N ASN A 68 -5.83 -1.56 -6.95
CA ASN A 68 -4.40 -1.69 -6.70
C ASN A 68 -3.91 -0.71 -5.63
N GLU A 69 -4.38 0.54 -5.67
CA GLU A 69 -4.01 1.56 -4.70
C GLU A 69 -4.59 1.28 -3.31
N GLN A 70 -5.84 0.81 -3.22
CA GLN A 70 -6.44 0.34 -1.98
C GLN A 70 -5.62 -0.81 -1.38
N ALA A 71 -5.27 -1.82 -2.19
CA ALA A 71 -4.40 -2.90 -1.74
C ALA A 71 -3.04 -2.38 -1.23
N ARG A 72 -2.44 -1.39 -1.91
CA ARG A 72 -1.21 -0.73 -1.42
C ARG A 72 -1.41 0.07 -0.14
N GLN A 73 -2.60 0.62 0.10
CA GLN A 73 -2.92 1.31 1.35
C GLN A 73 -3.09 0.31 2.49
N GLU A 74 -3.79 -0.81 2.25
CA GLU A 74 -3.94 -1.90 3.21
C GLU A 74 -2.60 -2.51 3.61
N TYR A 75 -1.70 -2.79 2.65
CA TYR A 75 -0.33 -3.21 2.93
C TYR A 75 0.48 -2.20 3.75
N ARG A 76 0.28 -0.89 3.52
CA ARG A 76 0.94 0.16 4.31
C ARG A 76 0.41 0.22 5.74
N LEU A 77 -0.91 0.02 5.92
CA LEU A 77 -1.55 0.00 7.23
C LEU A 77 -1.12 -1.22 8.06
N MET A 78 -1.01 -2.39 7.42
CA MET A 78 -0.53 -3.62 8.07
C MET A 78 0.98 -3.65 8.34
N GLY A 79 1.73 -2.68 7.80
CA GLY A 79 3.18 -2.82 7.63
C GLY A 79 4.05 -2.57 8.86
N THR A 80 3.60 -1.87 9.90
CA THR A 80 4.50 -1.49 11.01
C THR A 80 3.94 -1.76 12.41
N PHE A 81 2.72 -1.30 12.70
CA PHE A 81 2.16 -1.44 14.05
C PHE A 81 1.69 -2.87 14.32
N GLU A 82 1.06 -3.51 13.35
CA GLU A 82 0.56 -4.88 13.49
C GLU A 82 1.70 -5.89 13.46
N MET A 83 2.71 -5.69 12.61
CA MET A 83 3.91 -6.53 12.60
C MET A 83 4.67 -6.48 13.92
N ASP A 84 4.90 -5.28 14.49
CA ASP A 84 5.57 -5.12 15.78
C ASP A 84 4.74 -5.70 16.94
N ALA A 85 3.41 -5.57 16.90
CA ALA A 85 2.53 -6.18 17.89
C ALA A 85 2.53 -7.73 17.80
N ILE A 86 2.53 -8.28 16.59
CA ILE A 86 2.62 -9.72 16.34
C ILE A 86 3.98 -10.26 16.79
N GLU A 87 5.08 -9.62 16.41
CA GLU A 87 6.43 -10.01 16.79
C GLU A 87 6.60 -10.00 18.32
N LYS A 88 6.15 -8.93 18.98
CA LYS A 88 6.12 -8.84 20.45
C LYS A 88 5.23 -9.92 21.07
N GLY A 89 4.11 -10.25 20.46
CA GLY A 89 3.21 -11.30 20.93
C GLY A 89 3.84 -12.70 20.83
N ILE A 90 4.44 -13.01 19.68
CA ILE A 90 5.17 -14.26 19.43
C ILE A 90 6.33 -14.38 20.42
N TYR A 91 7.12 -13.32 20.57
CA TYR A 91 8.26 -13.29 21.50
C TYR A 91 7.83 -13.49 22.96
N ARG A 92 6.75 -12.83 23.41
CA ARG A 92 6.20 -13.06 24.76
C ARG A 92 5.79 -14.51 24.98
N LYS A 93 5.11 -15.12 24.00
CA LYS A 93 4.68 -16.52 24.07
C LYS A 93 5.87 -17.48 24.11
N ALA A 94 6.93 -17.19 23.35
CA ALA A 94 8.17 -17.96 23.39
C ALA A 94 8.81 -17.91 24.79
N ILE A 95 8.87 -16.73 25.41
CA ILE A 95 9.38 -16.55 26.78
C ILE A 95 8.55 -17.33 27.81
N GLU A 96 7.22 -17.22 27.77
CA GLU A 96 6.35 -17.95 28.71
C GLU A 96 6.51 -19.46 28.58
N THR A 97 6.62 -19.95 27.34
CA THR A 97 6.86 -21.36 27.06
C THR A 97 8.22 -21.81 27.61
N ALA A 98 9.27 -21.03 27.37
CA ALA A 98 10.61 -21.31 27.87
C ALA A 98 10.66 -21.33 29.42
N LYS A 99 9.97 -20.40 30.09
CA LYS A 99 9.85 -20.39 31.56
C LYS A 99 9.19 -21.65 32.08
N LEU A 100 8.09 -22.08 31.47
CA LEU A 100 7.38 -23.29 31.87
C LEU A 100 8.23 -24.55 31.67
N MET A 101 8.98 -24.61 30.56
CA MET A 101 9.88 -25.72 30.28
C MET A 101 11.06 -25.76 31.26
N LYS A 102 11.62 -24.60 31.60
CA LYS A 102 12.68 -24.51 32.60
C LYS A 102 12.21 -24.97 33.98
N GLN A 103 10.99 -24.59 34.38
CA GLN A 103 10.35 -25.08 35.61
C GLN A 103 10.10 -26.59 35.62
N LYS A 104 9.94 -27.21 34.44
CA LYS A 104 9.78 -28.65 34.27
C LYS A 104 11.12 -29.39 34.07
N ASN A 105 12.25 -28.70 34.27
CA ASN A 105 13.62 -29.23 34.13
C ASN A 105 13.95 -29.79 32.73
N PHE A 106 13.43 -29.17 31.66
CA PHE A 106 13.90 -29.48 30.30
C PHE A 106 15.29 -28.90 30.03
N ASP A 107 16.08 -29.57 29.20
CA ASP A 107 17.42 -29.12 28.80
C ASP A 107 17.36 -27.82 27.99
N ILE A 108 18.36 -26.95 28.21
CA ILE A 108 18.45 -25.63 27.57
C ILE A 108 18.52 -25.75 26.03
N THR A 109 19.21 -26.78 25.53
CA THR A 109 19.32 -27.08 24.09
C THR A 109 17.96 -27.38 23.46
N LEU A 110 17.13 -28.16 24.15
CA LEU A 110 15.77 -28.49 23.72
C LEU A 110 14.83 -27.28 23.81
N ILE A 111 14.96 -26.46 24.86
CA ILE A 111 14.17 -25.22 25.00
C ILE A 111 14.48 -24.26 23.86
N LYS A 112 15.76 -24.11 23.49
CA LYS A 112 16.19 -23.31 22.33
C LYS A 112 15.58 -23.82 21.04
N GLU A 113 15.62 -25.14 20.80
CA GLU A 113 15.07 -25.74 19.59
C GLU A 113 13.55 -25.51 19.47
N ILE A 114 12.81 -25.62 20.56
CA ILE A 114 11.34 -25.47 20.55
C ILE A 114 10.90 -24.00 20.51
N THR A 115 11.58 -23.12 21.25
CA THR A 115 11.15 -21.72 21.41
C THR A 115 11.84 -20.75 20.45
N GLY A 116 12.96 -21.15 19.85
CA GLY A 116 13.77 -20.30 18.98
C GLY A 116 14.51 -19.18 19.71
N LEU A 117 14.44 -19.12 21.05
CA LEU A 117 15.11 -18.11 21.85
C LEU A 117 16.63 -18.38 21.94
N PRO A 118 17.46 -17.33 22.03
CA PRO A 118 18.90 -17.51 22.23
C PRO A 118 19.18 -18.12 23.60
N GLU A 119 20.21 -18.98 23.68
CA GLU A 119 20.66 -19.64 24.92
C GLU A 119 20.85 -18.66 26.08
N MET A 120 21.47 -17.51 25.83
CA MET A 120 21.69 -16.47 26.84
C MET A 120 20.39 -15.92 27.46
N GLU A 121 19.30 -15.87 26.70
CA GLU A 121 18.01 -15.44 27.23
C GLU A 121 17.38 -16.54 28.07
N ILE A 122 17.43 -17.79 27.60
CA ILE A 122 16.90 -18.96 28.32
C ILE A 122 17.62 -19.16 29.67
N GLU A 123 18.94 -18.95 29.72
CA GLU A 123 19.73 -19.01 30.94
C GLU A 123 19.30 -17.97 31.98
N LYS A 124 18.89 -16.78 31.53
CA LYS A 124 18.43 -15.66 32.38
C LYS A 124 16.98 -15.78 32.86
N LEU A 125 16.16 -16.64 32.25
CA LEU A 125 14.74 -16.85 32.62
C LEU A 125 14.55 -17.53 33.99
#